data_AF-A0A1B8P417-F1
#
_entry.id   AF-A0A1B8P417-F1
#
_cell.length_a   1.000
_cell.length_b   1.000
_cell.length_c   1.000
_cell.angle_alpha   90.00
_cell.angle_beta   90.00
_cell.angle_gamma   90.00
#
_symmetry.space_group_name_H-M   'P 1'
#
loop_
_entity.id
_entity.type
_entity.pdbx_description
1 polymer ?
#
loop_
_entity_poly.entity_id
_entity_poly.type
_entity_poly.pdbx_seq_one_letter_code
_entity_poly.pdbx_strand_id
1 'polypeptide(L)'
;MAKAFNSTTKYVATRKGLELTWTGSVALRDAALDVARLKRENGPALVTQGSTGLIRTLLANDLVDEIRMFIFPVVLGGGKKLFDDGARAAAFKLASHRVSPNGIVMAQYVRDGAVKTEDYAMDPPTPAEVARREKMQREG
;
A
#
# COMPACT_ATOMS: atom_id res chain seq x y z
N MET A 1 -7.11 -2.65 24.76
CA MET A 1 -7.21 -3.13 23.36
C MET A 1 -8.29 -4.19 23.16
N ALA A 2 -8.31 -5.29 23.94
CA ALA A 2 -9.29 -6.38 23.76
C ALA A 2 -10.76 -5.92 23.80
N LYS A 3 -11.16 -5.10 24.78
CA LYS A 3 -12.54 -4.59 24.88
C LYS A 3 -12.98 -3.84 23.62
N ALA A 4 -12.15 -2.89 23.15
CA ALA A 4 -12.43 -2.11 21.94
C ALA A 4 -12.50 -3.02 20.70
N PHE A 5 -11.53 -3.92 20.53
CA PHE A 5 -11.55 -4.87 19.42
C PHE A 5 -12.82 -5.73 19.45
N ASN A 6 -13.25 -6.21 20.60
CA ASN A 6 -14.44 -7.07 20.71
C ASN A 6 -15.75 -6.32 20.45
N SER A 7 -15.82 -5.02 20.76
CA SER A 7 -17.03 -4.21 20.56
C SER A 7 -17.16 -3.60 19.16
N THR A 8 -16.08 -3.49 18.38
CA THR A 8 -16.14 -2.92 17.03
C THR A 8 -16.86 -3.86 16.06
N THR A 9 -17.70 -3.33 15.18
CA THR A 9 -18.30 -4.08 14.05
C THR A 9 -17.23 -4.75 13.19
N LYS A 10 -17.43 -6.01 12.82
CA LYS A 10 -16.48 -6.79 12.01
C LYS A 10 -17.05 -7.03 10.61
N TYR A 11 -16.52 -6.35 9.61
CA TYR A 11 -16.86 -6.66 8.22
C TYR A 11 -15.96 -7.78 7.71
N VAL A 12 -16.57 -8.89 7.31
CA VAL A 12 -15.87 -10.13 6.94
C VAL A 12 -16.08 -10.42 5.47
N ALA A 13 -15.06 -10.16 4.64
CA ALA A 13 -15.07 -10.52 3.23
C ALA A 13 -14.97 -12.04 3.06
N THR A 14 -16.03 -12.67 2.53
CA THR A 14 -16.11 -14.12 2.33
C THR A 14 -16.74 -14.47 0.99
N ARG A 15 -16.19 -15.51 0.34
CA ARG A 15 -16.68 -16.02 -0.96
C ARG A 15 -17.72 -17.13 -0.83
N LYS A 16 -17.82 -17.77 0.33
CA LYS A 16 -18.74 -18.88 0.61
C LYS A 16 -19.67 -18.51 1.76
N GLY A 17 -20.78 -19.23 1.90
CA GLY A 17 -21.67 -19.13 3.07
C GLY A 17 -20.89 -19.50 4.33
N LEU A 18 -20.30 -18.49 4.98
CA LEU A 18 -19.58 -18.62 6.23
C LEU A 18 -20.56 -18.24 7.34
N GLU A 19 -20.72 -19.13 8.32
CA GLU A 19 -21.40 -18.80 9.56
C GLU A 19 -20.52 -17.84 10.37
N LEU A 20 -21.05 -16.67 10.69
CA LEU A 20 -20.34 -15.66 11.46
C LEU A 20 -20.73 -15.78 12.93
N THR A 21 -19.84 -16.36 13.74
CA THR A 21 -20.11 -16.63 15.16
C THR A 21 -19.72 -15.47 16.09
N TRP A 22 -18.92 -14.51 15.61
CA TRP A 22 -18.49 -13.37 16.41
C TRP A 22 -19.54 -12.25 16.41
N THR A 23 -20.01 -11.86 17.60
CA THR A 23 -21.02 -10.81 17.79
C THR A 23 -20.66 -9.49 17.08
N GLY A 24 -21.58 -8.97 16.26
CA GLY A 24 -21.35 -7.75 15.49
C GLY A 24 -20.57 -7.95 14.19
N SER A 25 -20.47 -9.20 13.71
CA SER A 25 -19.91 -9.50 12.39
C SER A 25 -20.94 -9.38 11.28
N VAL A 26 -20.51 -8.83 10.14
CA VAL A 26 -21.31 -8.62 8.93
C VAL A 26 -20.54 -9.18 7.75
N ALA A 27 -21.15 -10.06 6.97
CA ALA A 27 -20.53 -10.63 5.78
C ALA A 27 -20.47 -9.58 4.66
N LEU A 28 -19.32 -9.44 4.01
CA LEU A 28 -19.19 -8.74 2.72
C LEU A 28 -19.16 -9.78 1.61
N ARG A 29 -20.01 -9.59 0.60
CA ARG A 29 -20.17 -10.52 -0.53
C ARG A 29 -19.32 -10.10 -1.72
N ASP A 30 -19.26 -8.79 -1.95
CA ASP A 30 -18.31 -8.18 -2.87
C ASP A 30 -17.50 -7.16 -2.08
N ALA A 31 -16.26 -7.52 -1.75
CA ALA A 31 -15.42 -6.70 -0.89
C ALA A 31 -15.15 -5.31 -1.48
N ALA A 32 -15.05 -5.16 -2.80
CA ALA A 32 -14.79 -3.87 -3.42
C ALA A 32 -16.05 -2.99 -3.35
N LEU A 33 -17.19 -3.52 -3.82
CA LEU A 33 -18.46 -2.79 -3.82
C LEU A 33 -18.92 -2.44 -2.39
N ASP A 34 -18.86 -3.41 -1.48
CA ASP A 34 -19.34 -3.25 -0.11
C ASP A 34 -18.48 -2.26 0.66
N VAL A 35 -17.14 -2.33 0.54
CA VAL A 35 -16.25 -1.34 1.19
C VAL A 35 -16.42 0.05 0.57
N ALA A 36 -16.58 0.15 -0.75
CA ALA A 36 -16.87 1.43 -1.39
C ALA A 36 -18.17 2.08 -0.87
N ARG A 37 -19.19 1.27 -0.57
CA ARG A 37 -20.42 1.74 0.08
C ARG A 37 -20.15 2.18 1.52
N LEU A 38 -19.47 1.36 2.32
CA LEU A 38 -19.15 1.69 3.71
C LEU A 38 -18.32 2.98 3.83
N LYS A 39 -17.38 3.22 2.90
CA LYS A 39 -16.59 4.47 2.85
C LYS A 39 -17.43 5.73 2.63
N ARG A 40 -18.63 5.62 2.06
CA ARG A 40 -19.55 6.75 1.85
C ARG A 40 -20.47 7.01 3.04
N GLU A 41 -20.54 6.08 3.99
CA GLU A 41 -21.36 6.22 5.19
C GLU A 41 -20.64 7.07 6.24
N ASN A 42 -21.41 7.75 7.08
CA ASN A 42 -20.85 8.38 8.27
C ASN A 42 -20.39 7.30 9.24
N GLY A 43 -19.13 7.33 9.65
CA GLY A 43 -18.59 6.32 10.55
C GLY A 43 -17.12 6.55 10.89
N PRO A 44 -16.58 5.72 11.79
CA PRO A 44 -15.15 5.73 12.10
C PRO A 44 -14.33 5.22 10.91
N ALA A 45 -13.01 5.43 10.97
CA ALA A 45 -12.09 4.88 9.99
C ALA A 45 -12.20 3.34 9.92
N LEU A 46 -12.25 2.81 8.69
CA LEU A 46 -12.21 1.38 8.44
C LEU A 46 -10.76 0.88 8.56
N VAL A 47 -10.54 -0.17 9.35
CA VAL A 47 -9.20 -0.75 9.54
C VAL A 47 -9.19 -2.19 9.02
N THR A 48 -8.33 -2.46 8.05
CA THR A 48 -8.16 -3.80 7.48
C THR A 48 -7.14 -4.59 8.28
N GLN A 49 -7.59 -5.66 8.94
CA GLN A 49 -6.70 -6.61 9.65
C GLN A 49 -6.01 -7.61 8.70
N GLY A 50 -6.51 -7.71 7.46
CA GLY A 50 -6.15 -8.73 6.48
C GLY A 50 -7.41 -9.27 5.81
N SER A 51 -7.34 -10.25 4.92
CA SER A 51 -6.14 -10.96 4.46
C SER A 51 -5.38 -10.20 3.36
N THR A 52 -4.20 -10.70 2.96
CA THR A 52 -3.47 -10.19 1.78
C THR A 52 -4.36 -10.13 0.53
N GLY A 53 -5.25 -11.12 0.35
CA GLY A 53 -6.20 -11.12 -0.77
C GLY A 53 -7.17 -9.95 -0.71
N LEU A 54 -7.74 -9.67 0.46
CA LEU A 54 -8.60 -8.50 0.65
C LEU A 54 -7.83 -7.20 0.38
N ILE A 55 -6.63 -7.05 0.94
CA ILE A 55 -5.82 -5.84 0.75
C ILE A 55 -5.51 -5.61 -0.74
N ARG A 56 -5.13 -6.66 -1.48
CA ARG A 56 -4.92 -6.57 -2.94
C ARG A 56 -6.19 -6.16 -3.68
N THR A 57 -7.36 -6.71 -3.33
CA THR A 57 -8.65 -6.29 -3.89
C THR A 57 -8.92 -4.80 -3.65
N LEU A 58 -8.69 -4.31 -2.43
CA LEU A 58 -8.92 -2.90 -2.10
C LEU A 58 -7.95 -1.97 -2.82
N LEU A 59 -6.67 -2.35 -2.93
CA LEU A 59 -5.66 -1.58 -3.69
C LEU A 59 -6.00 -1.50 -5.17
N ALA A 60 -6.38 -2.62 -5.80
CA ALA A 60 -6.74 -2.68 -7.21
C ALA A 60 -7.96 -1.78 -7.55
N ASN A 61 -8.88 -1.64 -6.60
CA ASN A 61 -10.10 -0.83 -6.72
C ASN A 61 -9.96 0.59 -6.17
N ASP A 62 -8.75 1.05 -5.86
CA ASP A 62 -8.50 2.42 -5.40
C ASP A 62 -9.19 2.78 -4.07
N LEU A 63 -9.36 1.80 -3.17
CA LEU A 63 -10.11 1.95 -1.92
C LEU A 63 -9.24 2.19 -0.68
N VAL A 64 -7.91 2.22 -0.83
CA VAL A 64 -6.96 2.40 0.28
C VAL A 64 -6.47 3.85 0.35
N ASP A 65 -6.80 4.53 1.44
CA ASP A 65 -6.39 5.92 1.70
C ASP A 65 -5.05 6.00 2.42
N GLU A 66 -4.75 5.02 3.27
CA GLU A 66 -3.56 4.98 4.13
C GLU A 66 -3.02 3.55 4.26
N ILE A 67 -1.69 3.41 4.23
CA ILE A 67 -0.97 2.17 4.50
C ILE A 67 -0.06 2.40 5.69
N ARG A 68 -0.21 1.58 6.74
CA ARG A 68 0.76 1.48 7.85
C ARG A 68 1.59 0.22 7.67
N MET A 69 2.86 0.38 7.33
CA MET A 69 3.80 -0.72 7.09
C MET A 69 4.74 -0.92 8.27
N PHE A 70 4.89 -2.18 8.68
CA PHE A 70 5.90 -2.61 9.65
C PHE A 70 6.88 -3.50 8.89
N ILE A 71 8.09 -3.01 8.69
CA ILE A 71 9.14 -3.67 7.91
C ILE A 71 10.13 -4.26 8.91
N PHE A 72 10.19 -5.59 8.94
CA PHE A 72 11.06 -6.34 9.84
C PHE A 72 12.40 -6.62 9.15
N PRO A 73 13.53 -6.58 9.88
CA PRO A 73 14.87 -6.84 9.31
C PRO A 73 15.10 -8.35 9.13
N VAL A 74 14.31 -8.97 8.24
CA VAL A 74 14.36 -10.41 7.94
C VAL A 74 14.13 -10.66 6.46
N VAL A 75 14.83 -11.64 5.90
CA VAL A 75 14.62 -12.14 4.53
C VAL A 75 13.93 -13.50 4.62
N LEU A 76 12.70 -13.59 4.13
CA LEU A 76 11.91 -14.83 4.14
C LEU A 76 12.11 -15.71 2.88
N GLY A 77 12.69 -15.15 1.81
CA GLY A 77 12.88 -15.83 0.53
C GLY A 77 11.60 -15.93 -0.32
N GLY A 78 10.52 -16.49 0.23
CA GLY A 78 9.25 -16.69 -0.47
C GLY A 78 8.01 -16.46 0.40
N GLY A 79 6.83 -16.47 -0.23
CA GLY A 79 5.54 -16.35 0.46
C GLY A 79 4.57 -15.36 -0.17
N LYS A 80 3.52 -15.00 0.59
CA LYS A 80 2.50 -14.04 0.14
C LYS A 80 3.10 -12.63 0.08
N LYS A 81 3.13 -12.05 -1.12
CA LYS A 81 3.57 -10.66 -1.35
C LYS A 81 2.42 -9.68 -1.10
N LEU A 82 2.66 -8.52 -0.49
CA LEU A 82 1.62 -7.48 -0.40
C LEU A 82 1.29 -6.94 -1.80
N PHE A 83 2.33 -6.63 -2.57
CA PHE A 83 2.28 -6.22 -3.97
C PHE A 83 2.82 -7.37 -4.81
N ASP A 84 1.99 -7.90 -5.71
CA ASP A 84 2.40 -8.90 -6.70
C ASP A 84 2.48 -8.26 -8.09
N ASP A 85 2.73 -9.08 -9.11
CA ASP A 85 2.93 -8.61 -10.49
C ASP A 85 1.65 -7.99 -11.10
N GLY A 86 0.50 -8.15 -10.46
CA GLY A 86 -0.78 -7.54 -10.84
C GLY A 86 -1.10 -6.25 -10.09
N ALA A 87 -0.20 -5.75 -9.24
CA ALA A 87 -0.45 -4.56 -8.45
C ALA A 87 -0.62 -3.31 -9.34
N ARG A 88 -1.74 -2.60 -9.16
CA ARG A 88 -1.98 -1.32 -9.85
C ARG A 88 -1.01 -0.26 -9.35
N ALA A 89 -0.37 0.43 -10.29
CA ALA A 89 0.53 1.55 -9.99
C ALA A 89 -0.23 2.70 -9.32
N ALA A 90 0.33 3.22 -8.23
CA ALA A 90 -0.21 4.33 -7.46
C ALA A 90 0.92 5.05 -6.70
N ALA A 91 0.77 6.36 -6.52
CA ALA A 91 1.69 7.14 -5.69
C ALA A 91 1.20 7.18 -4.25
N PHE A 92 2.13 7.14 -3.30
CA PHE A 92 1.89 7.41 -1.89
C PHE A 92 2.96 8.35 -1.37
N LYS A 93 2.60 9.21 -0.42
CA LYS A 93 3.54 10.09 0.28
C LYS A 93 3.77 9.57 1.71
N LEU A 94 5.01 9.64 2.16
CA LEU A 94 5.35 9.32 3.55
C LEU A 94 4.76 10.40 4.47
N ALA A 95 3.81 10.02 5.32
CA ALA A 95 3.20 10.90 6.31
C ALA A 95 3.98 10.91 7.63
N SER A 96 4.46 9.74 8.06
CA SER A 96 5.28 9.62 9.27
C SER A 96 6.09 8.32 9.24
N HIS A 97 7.17 8.26 10.02
CA HIS A 97 7.91 7.01 10.24
C HIS A 97 8.55 6.96 11.63
N ARG A 98 8.88 5.76 12.08
CA ARG A 98 9.66 5.48 13.29
C ARG A 98 10.49 4.22 13.09
N VAL A 99 11.70 4.20 13.62
CA VAL A 99 12.51 2.98 13.75
C VAL A 99 12.54 2.55 15.21
N SER A 100 12.24 1.28 15.49
CA SER A 100 12.35 0.72 16.83
C SER A 100 13.81 0.35 17.17
N PRO A 101 14.17 0.19 18.46
CA PRO A 101 15.51 -0.24 18.86
C PRO A 101 15.98 -1.57 18.26
N ASN A 102 15.06 -2.47 17.92
CA ASN A 102 15.33 -3.74 17.26
C ASN A 102 15.26 -3.67 15.72
N GLY A 103 15.29 -2.47 15.12
CA GLY A 103 15.42 -2.28 13.68
C GLY A 103 14.13 -2.43 12.87
N ILE A 104 12.94 -2.47 13.50
CA ILE A 104 11.67 -2.48 12.77
C ILE A 104 11.37 -1.07 12.28
N VAL A 105 11.18 -0.91 10.97
CA VAL A 105 10.75 0.35 10.37
C VAL A 105 9.23 0.38 10.30
N MET A 106 8.62 1.32 11.02
CA MET A 106 7.19 1.61 10.98
C MET A 106 6.99 2.85 10.13
N ALA A 107 6.27 2.74 9.01
CA ALA A 107 6.01 3.85 8.11
C ALA A 107 4.51 3.99 7.83
N GLN A 108 4.04 5.23 7.84
CA GLN A 108 2.69 5.61 7.45
C GLN A 108 2.76 6.30 6.10
N TYR A 109 2.08 5.74 5.11
CA TYR A 109 1.97 6.27 3.77
C TYR A 109 0.51 6.63 3.49
N VAL A 110 0.27 7.81 2.95
CA VAL A 110 -1.09 8.23 2.55
C VAL A 110 -1.14 8.36 1.04
N ARG A 111 -2.31 8.09 0.46
CA ARG A 111 -2.49 8.07 -0.98
C ARG A 111 -2.20 9.44 -1.60
N ASP A 112 -1.41 9.47 -2.67
CA ASP A 112 -0.99 10.69 -3.40
C ASP A 112 -1.43 10.66 -4.88
N GLY A 113 -2.44 9.83 -5.19
CA GLY A 113 -3.03 9.75 -6.53
C GLY A 113 -2.29 8.81 -7.49
N ALA A 114 -2.20 9.23 -8.75
CA ALA A 114 -1.51 8.51 -9.81
C ALA A 114 0.02 8.64 -9.68
N VAL A 115 0.77 7.71 -10.27
CA VAL A 115 2.23 7.80 -10.32
C VAL A 115 2.63 9.06 -11.09
N LYS A 116 3.45 9.90 -10.45
CA LYS A 116 4.08 11.05 -11.08
C LYS A 116 5.37 10.54 -11.72
N THR A 117 5.40 10.51 -13.04
CA THR A 117 6.65 10.34 -13.80
C THR A 117 7.15 11.74 -14.09
N GLU A 118 8.10 12.23 -13.30
CA GLU A 118 8.85 13.40 -13.72
C GLU A 118 9.75 12.99 -14.89
N ASP A 119 9.80 13.84 -15.90
CA ASP A 119 10.82 13.74 -16.92
C ASP A 119 12.12 14.23 -16.25
N TYR A 120 12.98 13.28 -15.86
CA TYR A 120 14.36 13.61 -15.53
C TYR A 120 15.07 13.96 -16.83
N ALA A 121 14.73 15.11 -17.40
CA ALA A 121 15.62 15.79 -18.30
C ALA A 121 16.89 16.06 -17.47
N MET A 122 17.88 15.19 -17.62
CA MET A 122 19.21 15.44 -17.08
C MET A 122 19.61 16.83 -17.57
N ASP A 123 20.15 17.66 -16.67
CA ASP A 123 20.71 18.95 -17.09
C ASP A 123 21.58 18.71 -18.33
N PRO A 124 21.48 19.55 -19.38
CA PRO A 124 22.28 19.39 -20.58
C PRO A 124 23.76 19.24 -20.17
N PRO A 125 24.50 18.31 -20.79
CA PRO A 125 25.85 17.99 -20.36
C PRO A 125 26.69 19.25 -20.27
N THR A 126 27.48 19.36 -19.20
CA THR A 126 28.34 20.52 -18.99
C THR A 126 29.28 20.69 -20.19
N PRO A 127 29.76 21.91 -20.48
CA PRO A 127 30.73 22.13 -21.54
C PRO A 127 31.97 21.22 -21.44
N ALA A 128 32.39 20.88 -20.21
CA ALA A 128 33.47 19.94 -19.94
C ALA A 128 33.14 18.50 -20.38
N GLU A 129 31.90 18.04 -20.13
CA GLU A 129 31.43 16.74 -20.57
C GLU A 129 31.26 16.67 -22.10
N VAL A 130 30.81 17.75 -22.73
CA VAL A 130 30.75 17.86 -24.20
C VAL A 130 32.16 17.76 -24.79
N ALA A 131 33.11 18.54 -24.28
CA ALA A 131 34.51 18.50 -24.75
C ALA A 131 35.17 17.13 -24.54
N ARG A 132 34.87 16.44 -23.44
CA ARG A 132 35.33 15.07 -23.17
C ARG A 132 34.80 14.08 -24.21
N ARG A 133 33.51 14.16 -24.55
CA ARG A 133 32.87 13.28 -25.55
C ARG A 133 33.43 13.51 -26.94
N GLU A 134 33.61 14.76 -27.34
CA GLU A 134 34.24 15.09 -28.62
C GLU A 134 35.69 14.59 -28.70
N LYS A 135 36.44 14.70 -27.60
CA LYS A 135 37.80 14.14 -27.53
C LYS A 135 37.79 12.62 -27.72
N MET A 136 36.91 11.90 -27.02
CA MET A 136 36.76 10.45 -27.18
C MET A 136 36.35 10.03 -28.60
N GLN A 137 35.54 10.82 -29.30
CA GLN A 137 35.17 10.54 -30.70
C GLN A 137 36.28 10.83 -31.71
N ARG A 138 37.24 11.71 -31.37
CA ARG A 138 38.40 12.00 -32.21
C ARG A 138 39.55 11.00 -32.01
N GLU A 139 39.59 10.33 -30.87
CA GLU A 139 40.68 9.44 -30.44
C GLU A 139 40.35 7.94 -30.57
N GLY A 140 39.12 7.59 -30.97
CA GLY A 140 38.70 6.23 -31.32
C GLY A 140 38.51 6.07 -32.81
#